data_AF-A0A7C1SII4-F1
#
_entry.id   AF-A0A7C1SII4-F1
#
_cell.length_a   1.000
_cell.length_b   1.000
_cell.length_c   1.000
_cell.angle_alpha   90.00
_cell.angle_beta   90.00
_cell.angle_gamma   90.00
#
_symmetry.space_group_name_H-M   'P 1'
#
loop_
_entity.id
_entity.type
_entity.pdbx_description
1 polymer ?
#
loop_
_entity_poly.entity_id
_entity_poly.type
_entity_poly.pdbx_seq_one_letter_code
_entity_poly.pdbx_strand_id
1 'polypeptide(L)'
;MIDPERDEITLKTFKKQKVMTVSQLADLLHSSVPTVRNRLRIWQAYTSYNKNGRYYTLPTIPKFDGHGLWKYKGSFFSKHGNLKKTVIQLVKSSPMGLEGSEIGRLLDLTPRSFMSHFRKMDGLCRERFEGRFIYFSDEEAVLLNQKQRLKKALEKRRATVPSATDAVLV
;
A
#
# COMPACT_ATOMS: atom_id res chain seq x y z
N MET A 1 -31.42 -9.35 13.57
CA MET A 1 -30.74 -10.41 12.80
C MET A 1 -30.94 -10.09 11.33
N ILE A 2 -29.89 -10.12 10.48
CA ILE A 2 -30.09 -9.92 9.04
C ILE A 2 -30.70 -11.20 8.46
N ASP A 3 -31.70 -11.02 7.61
CA ASP A 3 -32.32 -12.07 6.82
C ASP A 3 -31.28 -12.85 5.99
N PRO A 4 -31.14 -14.18 6.18
CA PRO A 4 -30.19 -15.01 5.44
C PRO A 4 -30.31 -14.90 3.92
N GLU A 5 -31.53 -14.74 3.39
CA GLU A 5 -31.76 -14.63 1.94
C GLU A 5 -31.15 -13.34 1.38
N ARG A 6 -31.33 -12.23 2.10
CA ARG A 6 -30.73 -10.94 1.74
C ARG A 6 -29.22 -10.97 1.80
N ASP A 7 -28.65 -11.72 2.76
CA ASP A 7 -27.21 -11.89 2.85
C ASP A 7 -26.64 -12.60 1.61
N GLU A 8 -27.30 -13.67 1.19
CA GLU A 8 -26.92 -14.44 0.01
C GLU A 8 -27.02 -13.60 -1.28
N ILE A 9 -28.13 -12.88 -1.47
CA ILE A 9 -28.34 -11.98 -2.60
C ILE A 9 -27.27 -10.87 -2.61
N THR A 10 -26.97 -10.30 -1.45
CA THR A 10 -25.94 -9.27 -1.31
C THR A 10 -24.57 -9.82 -1.69
N LEU A 11 -24.19 -11.00 -1.21
CA LEU A 11 -22.91 -11.63 -1.54
C LEU A 11 -22.79 -11.98 -3.03
N LYS A 12 -23.87 -12.49 -3.66
CA LYS A 12 -23.91 -12.75 -5.11
C LYS A 12 -23.70 -11.44 -5.90
N THR A 13 -24.41 -10.38 -5.51
CA THR A 13 -24.28 -9.06 -6.15
C THR A 13 -22.88 -8.49 -5.95
N PHE A 14 -22.32 -8.60 -4.75
CA PHE A 14 -20.99 -8.11 -4.43
C PHE A 14 -19.91 -8.85 -5.23
N LYS A 15 -20.02 -10.17 -5.39
CA LYS A 15 -19.13 -10.95 -6.28
C LYS A 15 -19.22 -10.48 -7.74
N LYS A 16 -20.43 -10.20 -8.24
CA LYS A 16 -20.64 -9.71 -9.62
C LYS A 16 -20.04 -8.31 -9.83
N GLN A 17 -20.29 -7.39 -8.90
CA GLN A 17 -19.81 -6.00 -8.98
C GLN A 17 -18.32 -5.85 -8.64
N LYS A 18 -17.74 -6.83 -7.96
CA LYS A 18 -16.36 -6.89 -7.46
C LYS A 18 -16.04 -5.88 -6.35
N VAL A 19 -16.48 -4.64 -6.52
CA VAL A 19 -16.25 -3.54 -5.59
C VAL A 19 -17.55 -2.81 -5.32
N MET A 20 -17.84 -2.55 -4.05
CA MET A 20 -19.04 -1.84 -3.61
C MET A 20 -18.72 -0.85 -2.49
N THR A 21 -19.62 0.11 -2.30
CA THR A 21 -19.58 1.08 -1.19
C THR A 21 -20.50 0.64 -0.05
N VAL A 22 -20.30 1.20 1.14
CA VAL A 22 -21.16 0.90 2.30
C VAL A 22 -22.60 1.31 2.07
N SER A 23 -22.87 2.40 1.34
CA SER A 23 -24.25 2.81 1.02
C SER A 23 -24.94 1.79 0.12
N GLN A 24 -24.27 1.33 -0.96
CA GLN A 24 -24.84 0.30 -1.84
C GLN A 24 -25.11 -1.02 -1.10
N LEU A 25 -24.23 -1.39 -0.16
CA LEU A 25 -24.43 -2.58 0.67
C LEU A 25 -25.55 -2.38 1.71
N ALA A 26 -25.72 -1.16 2.23
CA ALA A 26 -26.82 -0.80 3.12
C ALA A 26 -28.17 -0.95 2.42
N ASP A 27 -28.25 -0.51 1.17
CA ASP A 27 -29.45 -0.62 0.33
C ASP A 27 -29.80 -2.10 0.09
N LEU A 28 -28.82 -2.93 -0.31
CA LEU A 28 -29.03 -4.36 -0.55
C LEU A 28 -29.43 -5.15 0.71
N LEU A 29 -28.81 -4.83 1.85
CA LEU A 29 -29.09 -5.49 3.12
C LEU A 29 -30.32 -4.90 3.83
N HIS A 30 -30.88 -3.80 3.33
CA HIS A 30 -31.90 -2.98 3.99
C HIS A 30 -31.55 -2.73 5.46
N SER A 31 -30.29 -2.32 5.70
CA SER A 31 -29.70 -2.29 7.03
C SER A 31 -28.91 -1.01 7.25
N SER A 32 -28.75 -0.64 8.51
CA SER A 32 -27.96 0.54 8.88
C SER A 32 -26.47 0.39 8.51
N VAL A 33 -25.79 1.52 8.33
CA VAL A 33 -24.34 1.58 8.08
C VAL A 33 -23.51 0.80 9.14
N PRO A 34 -23.76 0.92 10.46
CA PRO A 34 -23.10 0.09 11.46
C PRO A 34 -23.27 -1.42 11.23
N THR A 35 -24.47 -1.85 10.90
CA THR A 35 -24.78 -3.26 10.61
C THR A 35 -24.00 -3.76 9.40
N VAL A 36 -23.95 -2.97 8.32
CA VAL A 36 -23.16 -3.27 7.11
C VAL A 36 -21.67 -3.37 7.41
N ARG A 37 -21.12 -2.47 8.24
CA ARG A 37 -19.72 -2.54 8.67
C ARG A 37 -19.42 -3.79 9.48
N ASN A 38 -20.34 -4.20 10.36
CA ASN A 38 -20.18 -5.46 11.08
C ASN A 38 -20.20 -6.67 10.12
N ARG A 39 -21.06 -6.65 9.09
CA ARG A 39 -21.06 -7.67 8.03
C ARG A 39 -19.76 -7.71 7.24
N LEU A 40 -19.26 -6.55 6.79
CA LEU A 40 -17.98 -6.44 6.10
C LEU A 40 -16.83 -7.03 6.92
N ARG A 41 -16.83 -6.84 8.24
CA ARG A 41 -15.88 -7.47 9.16
C ARG A 41 -16.03 -9.00 9.19
N ILE A 42 -17.25 -9.52 9.28
CA ILE A 42 -17.54 -10.96 9.27
C ILE A 42 -17.08 -11.59 7.94
N TRP A 43 -17.37 -10.94 6.82
CA TRP A 43 -16.94 -11.38 5.49
C TRP A 43 -15.45 -11.14 5.21
N GLN A 44 -14.72 -10.54 6.17
CA GLN A 44 -13.31 -10.20 6.06
C GLN A 44 -12.99 -9.32 4.83
N ALA A 45 -13.93 -8.48 4.42
CA ALA A 45 -13.78 -7.67 3.22
C ALA A 45 -12.59 -6.71 3.32
N TYR A 46 -11.82 -6.62 2.23
CA TYR A 46 -10.77 -5.62 2.11
C TYR A 46 -11.38 -4.24 1.89
N THR A 47 -10.79 -3.23 2.51
CA THR A 47 -11.14 -1.81 2.33
C THR A 47 -10.09 -1.15 1.45
N SER A 48 -10.50 -0.23 0.59
CA SER A 48 -9.56 0.50 -0.25
C SER A 48 -8.62 1.35 0.59
N TYR A 49 -7.32 1.35 0.29
CA TYR A 49 -6.38 2.24 0.96
C TYR A 49 -6.41 3.67 0.40
N ASN A 50 -7.01 3.85 -0.78
CA ASN A 50 -7.26 5.15 -1.39
C ASN A 50 -8.73 5.59 -1.21
N LYS A 51 -9.04 6.82 -1.65
CA LYS A 51 -10.40 7.38 -1.62
C LYS A 51 -11.06 7.30 -0.24
N ASN A 52 -10.27 7.54 0.82
CA ASN A 52 -10.71 7.55 2.22
C ASN A 52 -11.39 6.24 2.69
N GLY A 53 -10.99 5.08 2.13
CA GLY A 53 -11.58 3.80 2.52
C GLY A 53 -13.03 3.60 2.08
N ARG A 54 -13.47 4.31 1.03
CA ARG A 54 -14.86 4.28 0.58
C ARG A 54 -15.29 2.95 -0.05
N TYR A 55 -14.35 2.17 -0.57
CA TYR A 55 -14.64 0.99 -1.39
C TYR A 55 -14.24 -0.29 -0.68
N TYR A 56 -15.02 -1.35 -0.91
CA TYR A 56 -14.85 -2.66 -0.30
C TYR A 56 -14.84 -3.75 -1.36
N THR A 57 -14.17 -4.88 -1.06
CA THR A 57 -14.15 -6.08 -1.91
C THR A 57 -14.07 -7.34 -1.05
N LEU A 58 -14.70 -8.44 -1.48
CA LEU A 58 -14.63 -9.72 -0.77
C LEU A 58 -13.26 -10.39 -0.97
N PRO A 59 -12.77 -11.19 0.00
CA PRO A 59 -11.44 -11.81 -0.08
C PRO A 59 -11.16 -12.67 -1.31
N THR A 60 -12.20 -13.26 -1.90
CA THR A 60 -12.10 -14.18 -3.05
C THR A 60 -11.95 -13.48 -4.40
N ILE A 61 -12.01 -12.14 -4.44
CA ILE A 61 -12.08 -11.36 -5.68
C ILE A 61 -10.71 -10.80 -6.11
N PRO A 62 -9.91 -10.17 -5.22
CA PRO A 62 -8.64 -9.58 -5.61
C PRO A 62 -7.64 -10.62 -6.13
N LYS A 63 -6.94 -10.26 -7.20
CA LYS A 63 -5.71 -10.93 -7.62
C LYS A 63 -4.55 -10.00 -7.29
N PHE A 64 -4.01 -10.15 -6.09
CA PHE A 64 -2.92 -9.30 -5.61
C PHE A 64 -1.63 -9.56 -6.39
N ASP A 65 -0.88 -8.50 -6.67
CA ASP A 65 0.44 -8.58 -7.29
C ASP A 65 1.54 -9.03 -6.30
N GLY A 66 2.79 -9.05 -6.74
CA GLY A 66 3.95 -9.42 -5.92
C GLY A 66 4.13 -8.54 -4.67
N HIS A 67 3.61 -7.32 -4.69
CA HIS A 67 3.61 -6.39 -3.56
C HIS A 67 2.36 -6.50 -2.69
N GLY A 68 1.43 -7.39 -3.02
CA GLY A 68 0.18 -7.54 -2.30
C GLY A 68 -0.85 -6.46 -2.61
N LEU A 69 -0.71 -5.76 -3.75
CA LEU A 69 -1.60 -4.68 -4.17
C LEU A 69 -2.56 -5.18 -5.26
N TRP A 70 -3.78 -4.70 -5.23
CA TRP A 70 -4.77 -4.95 -6.27
C TRP A 70 -5.50 -3.67 -6.60
N LYS A 71 -5.60 -3.35 -7.89
CA LYS A 71 -6.28 -2.15 -8.38
C LYS A 71 -7.48 -2.54 -9.22
N TYR A 72 -8.59 -1.85 -9.00
CA TYR A 72 -9.80 -2.06 -9.77
C TYR A 72 -10.56 -0.75 -9.95
N LYS A 73 -10.68 -0.29 -11.21
CA LYS A 73 -11.45 0.91 -11.60
C LYS A 73 -11.18 2.15 -10.71
N GLY A 74 -9.91 2.39 -10.37
CA GLY A 74 -9.51 3.53 -9.53
C GLY A 74 -9.65 3.33 -8.01
N SER A 75 -10.11 2.17 -7.56
CA SER A 75 -10.09 1.74 -6.15
C SER A 75 -8.94 0.79 -5.91
N PHE A 76 -8.12 1.06 -4.90
CA PHE A 76 -6.89 0.31 -4.65
C PHE A 76 -6.92 -0.38 -3.31
N PHE A 77 -6.54 -1.65 -3.29
CA PHE A 77 -6.63 -2.56 -2.16
C PHE A 77 -5.27 -3.18 -1.86
N SER A 78 -5.08 -3.56 -0.60
CA SER A 78 -3.86 -4.21 -0.14
C SER A 78 -4.21 -5.38 0.75
N LYS A 79 -3.53 -6.51 0.56
CA LYS A 79 -3.62 -7.66 1.46
C LYS A 79 -3.19 -7.32 2.89
N HIS A 80 -2.40 -6.25 3.06
CA HIS A 80 -1.89 -5.76 4.34
C HIS A 80 -2.86 -4.80 5.05
N GLY A 81 -4.02 -4.50 4.44
CA GLY A 81 -5.05 -3.65 5.02
C GLY A 81 -4.94 -2.20 4.58
N ASN A 82 -4.82 -1.27 5.54
CA ASN A 82 -4.85 0.16 5.25
C ASN A 82 -3.54 0.69 4.64
N LEU A 83 -3.55 1.96 4.24
CA LEU A 83 -2.40 2.62 3.60
C LEU A 83 -1.13 2.56 4.47
N LYS A 84 -1.24 2.83 5.78
CA LYS A 84 -0.12 2.77 6.73
C LYS A 84 0.53 1.39 6.74
N LYS A 85 -0.26 0.33 6.99
CA LYS A 85 0.24 -1.05 7.04
C LYS A 85 0.85 -1.49 5.71
N THR A 86 0.26 -1.04 4.60
CA THR A 86 0.77 -1.32 3.27
C THR A 86 2.15 -0.72 3.07
N VAL A 87 2.35 0.56 3.43
CA VAL A 87 3.64 1.24 3.26
C VAL A 87 4.72 0.60 4.13
N ILE A 88 4.40 0.26 5.38
CA ILE A 88 5.32 -0.47 6.26
C ILE A 88 5.76 -1.77 5.60
N GLN A 89 4.83 -2.54 5.04
CA GLN A 89 5.16 -3.80 4.37
C GLN A 89 5.97 -3.60 3.08
N LEU A 90 5.64 -2.62 2.25
CA LEU A 90 6.42 -2.28 1.04
C LEU A 90 7.86 -1.92 1.40
N VAL A 91 8.05 -1.08 2.42
CA VAL A 91 9.37 -0.67 2.88
C VAL A 91 10.12 -1.86 3.49
N LYS A 92 9.48 -2.65 4.36
CA LYS A 92 10.07 -3.83 4.98
C LYS A 92 10.54 -4.86 3.93
N SER A 93 9.76 -5.07 2.87
CA SER A 93 10.11 -5.99 1.79
C SER A 93 11.15 -5.44 0.81
N SER A 94 11.46 -4.13 0.86
CA SER A 94 12.47 -3.54 -0.02
C SER A 94 13.89 -3.94 0.43
N PRO A 95 14.78 -4.33 -0.50
CA PRO A 95 16.16 -4.65 -0.16
C PRO A 95 16.99 -3.45 0.29
N MET A 96 16.59 -2.21 0.00
CA MET A 96 17.39 -1.00 0.27
C MET A 96 16.58 0.13 0.88
N GLY A 97 15.40 -0.17 1.43
CA GLY A 97 14.41 0.84 1.75
C GLY A 97 13.78 1.45 0.49
N LEU A 98 12.96 2.48 0.65
CA LEU A 98 12.29 3.14 -0.48
C LEU A 98 12.33 4.65 -0.33
N GLU A 99 12.55 5.35 -1.44
CA GLU A 99 12.31 6.78 -1.55
C GLU A 99 10.80 7.06 -1.53
N GLY A 100 10.39 8.24 -1.05
CA GLY A 100 8.97 8.64 -1.08
C GLY A 100 8.36 8.62 -2.50
N SER A 101 9.16 8.90 -3.53
CA SER A 101 8.73 8.80 -4.93
C SER A 101 8.49 7.34 -5.37
N GLU A 102 9.32 6.40 -4.92
CA GLU A 102 9.14 4.97 -5.18
C GLU A 102 7.89 4.42 -4.49
N ILE A 103 7.66 4.80 -3.24
CA ILE A 103 6.44 4.46 -2.50
C ILE A 103 5.21 4.98 -3.26
N GLY A 104 5.25 6.23 -3.73
CA GLY A 104 4.17 6.80 -4.53
C GLY A 104 3.92 6.06 -5.84
N ARG A 105 4.97 5.67 -6.57
CA ARG A 105 4.84 4.88 -7.80
C ARG A 105 4.23 3.51 -7.55
N LEU A 106 4.67 2.79 -6.51
CA LEU A 106 4.13 1.47 -6.15
C LEU A 106 2.65 1.55 -5.78
N LEU A 107 2.28 2.55 -4.97
CA LEU A 107 0.90 2.76 -4.53
C LEU A 107 0.01 3.45 -5.57
N ASP A 108 0.60 4.02 -6.61
CA ASP A 108 -0.09 4.85 -7.60
C ASP A 108 -0.83 6.04 -6.97
N LEU A 109 -0.13 6.65 -6.01
CA LEU A 109 -0.59 7.80 -5.25
C LEU A 109 0.48 8.89 -5.31
N THR A 110 0.04 10.15 -5.34
CA THR A 110 0.98 11.27 -5.28
C THR A 110 1.65 11.31 -3.89
N PRO A 111 2.99 11.25 -3.77
CA PRO A 111 3.65 11.23 -2.46
C PRO A 111 3.22 12.37 -1.53
N ARG A 112 3.02 13.56 -2.08
CA ARG A 112 2.57 14.75 -1.32
C ARG A 112 1.24 14.52 -0.58
N SER A 113 0.36 13.64 -1.06
CA SER A 113 -0.95 13.42 -0.45
C SER A 113 -0.91 12.54 0.80
N PHE A 114 0.20 11.86 1.09
CA PHE A 114 0.25 10.90 2.20
C PHE A 114 1.59 10.84 2.95
N MET A 115 2.70 11.27 2.35
CA MET A 115 4.04 11.15 2.96
C MET A 115 4.23 12.05 4.18
N SER A 116 3.45 13.14 4.33
CA SER A 116 3.47 13.98 5.54
C SER A 116 3.09 13.19 6.79
N HIS A 117 2.16 12.24 6.66
CA HIS A 117 1.72 11.36 7.74
C HIS A 117 2.79 10.32 8.13
N PHE A 118 3.83 10.12 7.32
CA PHE A 118 4.86 9.10 7.53
C PHE A 118 6.16 9.66 8.09
N ARG A 119 6.20 10.93 8.51
CA ARG A 119 7.42 11.53 9.09
C ARG A 119 7.81 10.95 10.45
N LYS A 120 6.81 10.60 11.27
CA LYS A 120 6.97 10.00 12.59
C LYS A 120 5.94 8.89 12.70
N MET A 121 6.36 7.67 12.36
CA MET A 121 5.46 6.53 12.27
C MET A 121 6.16 5.28 12.77
N ASP A 122 5.58 4.65 13.79
CA ASP A 122 6.00 3.32 14.23
C ASP A 122 5.89 2.33 13.04
N GLY A 123 6.92 1.50 12.86
CA GLY A 123 7.10 0.64 11.69
C GLY A 123 8.06 1.20 10.64
N LEU A 124 8.48 2.47 10.73
CA LEU A 124 9.34 3.11 9.73
C LEU A 124 10.40 4.02 10.37
N CYS A 125 11.64 3.87 9.90
CA CYS A 125 12.70 4.85 10.11
C CYS A 125 12.92 5.65 8.82
N ARG A 126 13.29 6.93 8.92
CA ARG A 126 13.59 7.76 7.75
C ARG A 126 14.92 8.48 7.93
N GLU A 127 15.79 8.33 6.94
CA GLU A 127 17.11 8.97 6.93
C GLU A 127 17.36 9.71 5.61
N ARG A 128 18.28 10.68 5.65
CA ARG A 128 18.66 11.47 4.49
C ARG A 128 19.95 10.92 3.88
N PHE A 129 19.89 10.51 2.62
CA PHE A 129 21.02 10.02 1.83
C PHE A 129 21.12 10.83 0.54
N GLU A 130 22.29 11.45 0.27
CA GLU A 130 22.55 12.26 -0.94
C GLU A 130 21.42 13.26 -1.28
N GLY A 131 20.88 13.95 -0.26
CA GLY A 131 19.82 14.93 -0.45
C GLY A 131 18.39 14.37 -0.51
N ARG A 132 18.21 13.04 -0.52
CA ARG A 132 16.91 12.37 -0.61
C ARG A 132 16.53 11.68 0.70
N PHE A 133 15.23 11.57 0.97
CA PHE A 133 14.75 10.81 2.12
C PHE A 133 14.45 9.37 1.72
N ILE A 134 15.10 8.44 2.40
CA ILE A 134 14.88 7.00 2.25
C ILE A 134 14.20 6.49 3.52
N TYR A 135 13.15 5.71 3.32
CA TYR A 135 12.38 5.06 4.35
C TYR A 135 12.86 3.61 4.49
N PHE A 136 13.09 3.20 5.73
CA PHE A 136 13.57 1.87 6.12
C PHE A 136 12.60 1.24 7.11
N SER A 137 12.71 -0.07 7.27
CA SER A 137 12.07 -0.77 8.38
C SER A 137 12.65 -0.27 9.72
N ASP A 138 11.85 -0.23 10.77
CA ASP A 138 12.34 0.00 12.14
C ASP A 138 12.87 -1.28 12.82
N GLU A 139 12.51 -2.46 12.30
CA GLU A 139 13.11 -3.74 12.71
C GLU A 139 14.63 -3.77 12.46
N GLU A 140 15.41 -3.92 13.53
CA GLU A 140 16.87 -3.75 13.53
C GLU A 140 17.61 -4.61 12.49
N ALA A 141 17.32 -5.91 12.44
CA ALA A 141 17.96 -6.82 11.49
C ALA A 141 17.65 -6.44 10.02
N VAL A 142 16.42 -6.00 9.74
CA VAL A 142 16.00 -5.56 8.40
C VAL A 142 16.67 -4.23 8.06
N LEU A 143 16.64 -3.26 8.98
CA LEU A 143 17.26 -1.95 8.85
C LEU A 143 18.75 -2.06 8.51
N LEU A 144 19.49 -2.90 9.25
CA LEU A 144 20.93 -3.09 9.03
C LEU A 144 21.20 -3.66 7.63
N ASN A 145 20.44 -4.67 7.21
CA ASN A 145 20.56 -5.27 5.88
C ASN A 145 20.26 -4.24 4.78
N GLN A 146 19.18 -3.48 4.92
CA GLN A 146 18.78 -2.45 3.97
C GLN A 146 19.86 -1.38 3.80
N LYS A 147 20.41 -0.88 4.91
CA LYS A 147 21.49 0.12 4.89
C LYS A 147 22.77 -0.42 4.26
N GLN A 148 23.16 -1.65 4.57
CA GLN A 148 24.35 -2.26 3.97
C GLN A 148 24.20 -2.40 2.45
N ARG A 149 23.04 -2.88 1.97
CA ARG A 149 22.77 -3.01 0.54
C ARG A 149 22.73 -1.65 -0.16
N LEU A 150 22.11 -0.64 0.47
CA LEU A 150 22.10 0.72 -0.05
C LEU A 150 23.51 1.28 -0.20
N LYS A 151 24.36 1.17 0.83
CA LYS A 151 25.75 1.64 0.79
C LYS A 151 26.53 1.00 -0.37
N LYS A 152 26.44 -0.33 -0.50
CA LYS A 152 27.09 -1.08 -1.61
C LYS A 152 26.58 -0.62 -2.97
N ALA A 153 25.28 -0.37 -3.12
CA ALA A 153 24.70 0.12 -4.36
C ALA A 153 25.18 1.54 -4.71
N LEU A 154 25.31 2.43 -3.71
CA LEU A 154 25.82 3.79 -3.90
C LEU A 154 27.31 3.79 -4.26
N GLU A 155 28.13 2.97 -3.59
CA GLU A 155 29.55 2.79 -3.92
C GLU A 155 29.72 2.30 -5.36
N LYS A 156 28.96 1.26 -5.75
CA LYS A 156 28.96 0.75 -7.12
C LYS A 156 28.57 1.84 -8.12
N ARG A 157 27.54 2.64 -7.83
CA ARG A 157 27.09 3.75 -8.70
C ARG A 157 28.18 4.81 -8.85
N ARG A 158 28.86 5.19 -7.76
CA ARG A 158 29.97 6.16 -7.79
C ARG A 158 31.14 5.65 -8.63
N ALA A 159 31.47 4.36 -8.53
CA ALA A 159 32.54 3.75 -9.32
C ALA A 159 32.20 3.59 -10.81
N THR A 160 30.91 3.65 -11.20
CA THR A 160 30.47 3.55 -12.61
C THR A 160 30.21 4.89 -13.28
N VAL A 161 30.23 6.01 -12.54
CA VAL A 161 30.20 7.35 -13.15
C VAL A 161 31.64 7.72 -13.51
N PRO A 162 31.99 7.90 -14.81
CA PRO A 162 33.32 8.39 -15.17
C PRO A 162 33.52 9.76 -14.53
N SER A 163 34.65 9.94 -13.87
CA SER A 163 35.08 11.26 -13.42
C SER A 163 35.11 12.19 -14.63
N ALA A 164 34.53 13.40 -14.51
CA ALA A 164 34.50 14.41 -15.58
C ALA A 164 35.89 14.99 -15.93
N THR A 165 36.97 14.29 -15.56
CA THR A 165 38.36 14.71 -15.77
C THR A 165 38.97 14.14 -17.06
N ASP A 166 38.31 13.20 -17.75
CA ASP A 166 38.81 12.63 -19.01
C ASP A 166 38.19 13.26 -20.28
N ALA A 167 37.46 14.38 -20.14
CA ALA A 167 36.84 15.08 -21.27
C ALA A 167 37.58 16.36 -21.68
N VAL A 168 38.92 16.34 -21.69
CA VAL A 168 39.74 17.29 -22.46
C VAL A 168 40.99 16.56 -22.94
N LEU A 169 40.87 15.87 -24.07
CA LEU A 169 41.95 15.54 -25.01
C LEU A 169 41.32 14.78 -26.18
N VAL A 170 40.81 15.53 -27.17
CA VAL A 170 41.05 15.40 -28.63
C VAL A 170 40.43 16.63 -29.29
#